data_AF-A0AAD4WI56-F1
#
_entry.id   AF-A0AAD4WI56-F1
#
_cell.length_a   1.000
_cell.length_b   1.000
_cell.length_c   1.000
_cell.angle_alpha   90.00
_cell.angle_beta   90.00
_cell.angle_gamma   90.00
#
_symmetry.space_group_name_H-M   'P 1'
#
loop_
_entity.id
_entity.type
_entity.pdbx_description
1 polymer ?
#
loop_
_entity_poly.entity_id
_entity_poly.type
_entity_poly.pdbx_seq_one_letter_code
_entity_poly.pdbx_strand_id
1 'polypeptide(L)'
;MSNSFPSFLDLNLAPPTQTWGQGVSLVWSSYFASSRGPVTVNDSILLDNEVAVGVARSLVTPRDVRILGTGDDNRLVSDVVALNVQSAASIASMGHRLIAKSQEVQVLRAQLVVE
;
A
#
# COMPACT_ATOMS: atom_id res chain seq x y z
N MET A 1 -2.08 30.10 1.35
CA MET A 1 -3.15 29.11 1.55
C MET A 1 -2.48 27.76 1.73
N SER A 2 -2.40 27.27 2.97
CA SER A 2 -1.77 25.99 3.31
C SER A 2 -2.73 24.86 2.97
N ASN A 3 -2.43 24.10 1.91
CA ASN A 3 -3.15 22.88 1.59
C ASN A 3 -2.74 21.81 2.60
N SER A 4 -3.46 21.77 3.72
CA SER A 4 -3.38 20.67 4.68
C SER A 4 -4.07 19.47 4.04
N PHE A 5 -3.29 18.51 3.55
CA PHE A 5 -3.80 17.21 3.16
C PHE A 5 -4.36 16.54 4.42
N PRO A 6 -5.62 16.06 4.42
CA PRO A 6 -6.15 15.37 5.57
C PRO A 6 -5.39 14.04 5.76
N SER A 7 -5.00 13.77 7.00
CA SER A 7 -4.26 12.60 7.45
C SER A 7 -5.10 11.32 7.39
N PHE A 8 -5.53 10.91 6.19
CA PHE A 8 -6.31 9.69 5.95
C PHE A 8 -5.47 8.40 5.86
N LEU A 9 -4.15 8.49 6.03
CA LEU A 9 -3.22 7.37 5.94
C LEU A 9 -3.02 6.62 7.26
N ASP A 10 -4.01 6.65 8.16
CA ASP A 10 -3.98 5.69 9.26
C ASP A 10 -4.66 4.40 8.81
N LEU A 11 -3.81 3.46 8.36
CA LEU A 11 -4.19 2.10 7.97
C LEU A 11 -4.82 1.32 9.14
N ASN A 12 -4.82 1.89 10.35
CA ASN A 12 -5.42 1.33 11.58
C ASN A 12 -6.74 2.00 11.99
N LEU A 13 -7.33 2.86 11.16
CA LEU A 13 -8.50 3.68 11.55
C LEU A 13 -9.73 2.86 11.98
N ALA A 14 -10.05 2.97 13.27
CA ALA A 14 -11.37 2.74 13.83
C ALA A 14 -12.37 3.83 13.35
N PRO A 15 -13.64 3.50 13.07
CA PRO A 15 -14.64 4.49 12.65
C PRO A 15 -15.09 5.40 13.81
N PRO A 16 -15.73 6.56 13.53
CA PRO A 16 -16.07 7.59 14.53
C PRO A 16 -17.18 7.22 15.54
N THR A 17 -17.59 5.95 15.60
CA THR A 17 -18.65 5.47 16.48
C THR A 17 -18.28 4.08 17.01
N GLN A 18 -17.35 4.01 17.95
CA GLN A 18 -17.15 2.81 18.77
C GLN A 18 -17.69 3.04 20.18
N THR A 19 -18.94 2.64 20.36
CA THR A 19 -19.45 2.15 21.63
C THR A 19 -19.41 0.63 21.60
N TRP A 20 -18.60 0.07 22.50
CA TRP A 20 -18.64 -1.29 23.08
C TRP A 20 -17.89 -2.42 22.36
N GLY A 21 -16.87 -2.93 23.08
CA GLY A 21 -16.23 -4.23 22.88
C GLY A 21 -14.78 -4.12 22.41
N GLN A 22 -13.83 -4.04 23.34
CA GLN A 22 -12.38 -4.08 23.07
C GLN A 22 -12.02 -5.28 22.18
N GLY A 23 -11.72 -5.01 20.92
CA GLY A 23 -10.99 -5.90 20.02
C GLY A 23 -9.78 -5.13 19.52
N VAL A 24 -8.59 -5.67 19.80
CA VAL A 24 -7.27 -5.13 19.43
C VAL A 24 -7.32 -4.51 18.02
N SER A 25 -6.87 -3.27 17.85
CA SER A 25 -6.68 -2.71 16.52
C SER A 25 -5.69 -3.62 15.79
N LEU A 26 -6.17 -4.35 14.77
CA LEU A 26 -5.33 -5.21 13.95
C LEU A 26 -4.40 -4.29 13.17
N VAL A 27 -3.21 -4.06 13.71
CA VAL A 27 -2.15 -3.34 13.01
C VAL A 27 -1.76 -4.16 11.80
N TRP A 28 -1.95 -3.60 10.61
CA TRP A 28 -1.55 -4.29 9.39
C TRP A 28 -0.04 -4.49 9.41
N SER A 29 0.39 -5.75 9.28
CA SER A 29 1.79 -6.13 9.17
C SER A 29 1.90 -7.13 8.02
N SER A 30 2.63 -6.75 6.98
CA SER A 30 2.89 -7.65 5.86
C SER A 30 3.95 -8.67 6.27
N TYR A 31 3.61 -9.95 6.08
CA TYR A 31 4.54 -11.06 6.16
C TYR A 31 4.43 -11.87 4.87
N PHE A 32 5.40 -11.70 3.97
CA PHE A 32 5.40 -12.33 2.65
C PHE A 32 5.79 -13.80 2.77
N ALA A 33 4.78 -14.67 2.80
CA ALA A 33 4.95 -16.11 2.88
C ALA A 33 3.99 -16.83 1.95
N SER A 34 4.50 -17.89 1.33
CA SER A 34 3.73 -18.87 0.57
C SER A 34 3.51 -20.13 1.41
N SER A 35 2.76 -21.10 0.86
CA SER A 35 2.62 -22.43 1.45
C SER A 35 3.95 -23.17 1.63
N ARG A 36 5.00 -22.77 0.92
CA ARG A 36 6.35 -23.37 0.96
C ARG A 36 7.31 -22.66 1.92
N GLY A 37 6.88 -21.55 2.53
CA GLY A 37 7.69 -20.75 3.43
C GLY A 37 7.80 -19.27 3.01
N PRO A 38 8.73 -18.51 3.61
CA PRO A 38 8.95 -17.10 3.29
C PRO A 38 9.25 -16.89 1.82
N VAL A 39 8.69 -15.84 1.23
CA VAL A 39 8.96 -15.47 -0.17
C VAL A 39 10.35 -14.81 -0.24
N THR A 40 11.14 -15.26 -1.19
CA THR A 40 12.52 -14.81 -1.44
C THR A 40 12.65 -14.15 -2.81
N VAL A 41 13.80 -13.53 -3.09
CA VAL A 41 14.08 -12.88 -4.39
C VAL A 41 14.11 -13.85 -5.57
N ASN A 42 14.31 -15.15 -5.31
CA ASN A 42 14.32 -16.17 -6.35
C ASN A 42 12.92 -16.66 -6.72
N ASP A 43 11.91 -16.32 -5.90
CA ASP A 43 10.54 -16.74 -6.13
C ASP A 43 9.86 -15.84 -7.16
N SER A 44 9.26 -16.46 -8.18
CA SER A 44 8.59 -15.72 -9.25
C SER A 44 7.10 -15.60 -8.99
N ILE A 45 6.63 -14.38 -8.75
CA ILE A 45 5.19 -14.07 -8.62
C ILE A 45 4.43 -14.35 -9.93
N LEU A 46 5.10 -14.25 -11.09
CA LEU A 46 4.45 -14.42 -12.39
C LEU A 46 4.37 -15.88 -12.84
N LEU A 47 5.29 -16.73 -12.37
CA LEU A 47 5.42 -18.12 -12.81
C LEU A 47 4.99 -19.13 -11.75
N ASP A 48 4.95 -18.73 -10.48
CA ASP A 48 4.54 -19.59 -9.37
C ASP A 48 3.26 -19.07 -8.71
N ASN A 49 2.17 -19.82 -8.89
CA ASN A 49 0.87 -19.48 -8.35
C ASN A 49 0.85 -19.48 -6.81
N GLU A 50 1.60 -20.36 -6.14
CA GLU A 50 1.64 -20.41 -4.68
C GLU A 50 2.32 -19.18 -4.08
N VAL A 51 3.38 -18.72 -4.75
CA VAL A 51 4.07 -17.47 -4.41
C VAL A 51 3.15 -16.28 -4.67
N ALA A 52 2.47 -16.25 -5.81
CA ALA A 52 1.54 -15.17 -6.15
C ALA A 52 0.41 -15.04 -5.12
N VAL A 53 -0.21 -16.16 -4.74
CA VAL A 53 -1.27 -16.20 -3.73
C VAL A 53 -0.74 -15.78 -2.35
N GLY A 54 0.46 -16.25 -1.97
CA GLY A 54 1.11 -15.85 -0.72
C GLY A 54 1.34 -14.34 -0.65
N VAL A 55 1.94 -13.76 -1.69
CA VAL A 55 2.18 -12.32 -1.80
C VAL A 55 0.87 -11.53 -1.80
N ALA A 56 -0.13 -11.97 -2.55
CA ALA A 56 -1.43 -11.31 -2.58
C ALA A 56 -2.06 -11.25 -1.19
N ARG A 57 -2.05 -12.35 -0.42
CA ARG A 57 -2.57 -12.39 0.96
C ARG A 57 -1.84 -11.43 1.89
N SER A 58 -0.52 -11.32 1.77
CA SER A 58 0.30 -10.42 2.59
C SER A 58 0.03 -8.93 2.31
N LEU A 59 -0.57 -8.61 1.17
CA LEU A 59 -0.96 -7.26 0.78
C LEU A 59 -2.40 -6.90 1.20
N VAL A 60 -3.23 -7.88 1.57
CA VAL A 60 -4.61 -7.62 2.02
C VAL A 60 -4.59 -6.96 3.39
N THR A 61 -5.14 -5.76 3.49
CA THR A 61 -5.26 -5.03 4.76
C THR A 61 -6.55 -5.40 5.51
N PRO A 62 -6.64 -5.16 6.84
CA PRO A 62 -7.89 -5.32 7.58
C PRO A 62 -9.03 -4.47 7.03
N ARG A 63 -8.73 -3.35 6.36
CA ARG A 63 -9.72 -2.54 5.64
C ARG A 63 -10.26 -3.29 4.42
N ASP A 64 -9.39 -3.92 3.64
CA ASP A 64 -9.77 -4.66 2.44
C ASP A 64 -10.62 -5.88 2.78
N VAL A 65 -10.27 -6.63 3.84
CA VAL A 65 -11.10 -7.74 4.35
C VAL A 65 -12.49 -7.25 4.74
N ARG A 66 -12.58 -6.06 5.37
CA ARG A 66 -13.85 -5.47 5.79
C ARG A 66 -14.67 -5.04 4.58
N ILE A 67 -14.06 -4.41 3.59
CA ILE A 67 -14.71 -4.06 2.33
C ILE A 67 -15.22 -5.36 1.70
N LEU A 68 -14.35 -6.29 1.34
CA LEU A 68 -14.69 -7.55 0.66
C LEU A 68 -15.71 -8.42 1.42
N GLY A 69 -15.71 -8.39 2.75
CA GLY A 69 -16.66 -9.14 3.60
C GLY A 69 -18.03 -8.48 3.75
N THR A 70 -18.16 -7.19 3.43
CA THR A 70 -19.45 -6.48 3.49
C THR A 70 -20.13 -6.62 2.12
N GLY A 71 -20.93 -7.68 1.94
CA GLY A 71 -21.59 -8.04 0.67
C GLY A 71 -22.65 -7.07 0.14
N ASP A 72 -22.34 -5.79 0.06
CA ASP A 72 -23.16 -4.73 -0.55
C ASP A 72 -22.42 -4.19 -1.78
N ASP A 73 -22.69 -4.80 -2.93
CA ASP A 73 -21.94 -4.64 -4.20
C ASP A 73 -21.73 -3.18 -4.63
N ASN A 74 -22.66 -2.27 -4.33
CA ASN A 74 -22.51 -0.86 -4.69
C ASN A 74 -21.49 -0.11 -3.83
N ARG A 75 -21.38 -0.45 -2.53
CA ARG A 75 -20.35 0.13 -1.65
C ARG A 75 -18.98 -0.47 -1.92
N LEU A 76 -18.92 -1.76 -2.29
CA LEU A 76 -17.68 -2.42 -2.71
C LEU A 76 -17.04 -1.72 -3.90
N VAL A 77 -17.82 -1.43 -4.95
CA VAL A 77 -17.30 -0.74 -6.14
C VAL A 77 -16.77 0.66 -5.79
N SER A 78 -17.51 1.42 -4.97
CA SER A 78 -17.09 2.76 -4.55
C SER A 78 -15.78 2.74 -3.73
N ASP A 79 -15.66 1.80 -2.77
CA ASP A 79 -14.49 1.73 -1.90
C ASP A 79 -13.25 1.19 -2.63
N VAL A 80 -13.41 0.26 -3.57
CA VAL A 80 -12.33 -0.23 -4.44
C VAL A 80 -11.86 0.85 -5.41
N VAL A 81 -12.79 1.64 -5.99
CA VAL A 81 -12.42 2.78 -6.85
C VAL A 81 -11.67 3.84 -6.04
N ALA A 82 -12.11 4.15 -4.82
CA ALA A 82 -11.40 5.06 -3.94
C ALA A 82 -9.98 4.56 -3.60
N LEU A 83 -9.83 3.26 -3.31
CA LEU A 83 -8.53 2.63 -3.08
C LEU A 83 -7.61 2.70 -4.30
N ASN A 84 -8.14 2.45 -5.51
CA ASN A 84 -7.38 2.55 -6.75
C ASN A 84 -6.90 3.98 -7.01
N VAL A 85 -7.78 4.98 -6.85
CA VAL A 85 -7.42 6.40 -7.00
C VAL A 85 -6.34 6.80 -6.00
N GLN A 86 -6.48 6.39 -4.75
CA GLN A 86 -5.51 6.70 -3.70
C GLN A 86 -4.16 6.01 -3.93
N SER A 87 -4.18 4.76 -4.40
CA SER A 87 -2.96 4.02 -4.76
C SER A 87 -2.24 4.65 -5.94
N ALA A 88 -2.97 5.04 -6.98
CA ALA A 88 -2.42 5.76 -8.13
C ALA A 88 -1.78 7.09 -7.73
N ALA A 89 -2.44 7.86 -6.85
CA ALA A 89 -1.90 9.11 -6.33
C ALA A 89 -0.61 8.90 -5.49
N SER A 90 -0.58 7.86 -4.67
CA SER A 90 0.60 7.49 -3.88
C SER A 90 1.79 7.11 -4.77
N ILE A 91 1.57 6.24 -5.78
CA ILE A 91 2.60 5.83 -6.74
C ILE A 91 3.10 7.03 -7.54
N ALA A 92 2.21 7.91 -8.00
CA ALA A 92 2.61 9.13 -8.71
C ALA A 92 3.48 10.05 -7.86
N SER A 93 3.15 10.22 -6.58
CA SER A 93 3.97 11.00 -5.62
C SER A 93 5.36 10.39 -5.43
N MET A 94 5.46 9.07 -5.30
CA MET A 94 6.74 8.37 -5.24
C MET A 94 7.55 8.57 -6.54
N GLY A 95 6.90 8.48 -7.70
CA GLY A 95 7.51 8.72 -9.01
C GLY A 95 8.08 10.14 -9.14
N HIS A 96 7.32 11.16 -8.75
CA HIS A 96 7.81 12.55 -8.75
C HIS A 96 9.03 12.75 -7.85
N ARG A 97 9.00 12.18 -6.64
CA ARG A 97 10.15 12.23 -5.72
C ARG A 97 11.37 11.55 -6.33
N LEU A 98 11.18 10.39 -6.95
CA LEU A 98 12.27 9.67 -7.62
C LEU A 98 12.88 10.49 -8.76
N ILE A 99 12.06 11.15 -9.58
CA ILE A 99 12.53 12.03 -10.67
C ILE A 99 13.34 13.19 -10.09
N ALA A 100 12.83 13.87 -9.05
CA ALA A 100 13.53 14.97 -8.39
C ALA A 100 14.89 14.52 -7.83
N LYS A 101 14.92 13.37 -7.13
CA LYS A 101 16.19 12.80 -6.62
C LYS A 101 17.13 12.39 -7.75
N SER A 102 16.62 11.87 -8.86
CA SER A 102 17.44 11.54 -10.03
C SER A 102 18.08 12.79 -10.65
N GLN A 103 17.36 13.90 -10.71
CA GLN A 103 17.89 15.17 -11.20
C GLN A 103 18.98 15.72 -10.27
N GLU A 104 18.75 15.69 -8.96
CA GLU A 104 19.77 16.06 -7.96
C GLU A 104 21.05 15.23 -8.13
N VAL A 105 20.94 13.91 -8.31
CA VAL A 105 22.09 13.03 -8.54
C VAL A 105 22.83 13.39 -9.83
N GLN A 106 22.12 13.70 -10.92
CA GLN A 106 22.76 14.12 -12.17
C GLN A 106 23.52 15.44 -12.03
N VAL A 107 22.96 16.40 -11.29
CA VAL A 107 23.64 17.67 -10.99
C VAL A 107 24.89 17.45 -10.16
N LEU A 108 24.82 16.63 -9.11
CA LEU A 108 25.97 16.28 -8.29
C LEU A 108 27.05 15.53 -9.10
N ARG A 109 26.64 14.61 -9.97
CA ARG A 109 27.56 13.90 -10.87
C ARG A 109 28.25 14.85 -11.84
N ALA A 110 27.54 15.85 -12.38
CA ALA A 110 28.12 16.83 -13.28
C ALA A 110 29.16 17.72 -12.55
N GLN A 111 28.93 18.06 -11.29
CA GLN A 111 29.90 18.83 -10.48
C GLN A 111 31.17 18.02 -10.19
N LEU A 112 31.03 16.72 -9.89
CA LEU A 112 32.18 15.83 -9.64
C LEU A 112 33.03 15.51 -10.88
N VAL A 113 32.51 15.70 -12.09
CA VAL A 113 33.26 15.43 -13.34
C VAL A 113 34.09 16.65 -13.79
N VAL A 114 33.88 17.81 -13.18
CA VAL A 114 34.56 19.07 -13.52
C VAL A 114 35.82 19.31 -12.65
N GLU A 115 36.12 18.42 -11.71
CA GLU A 115 37.34 18.42 -10.88
C GLU A 115 38.33 17.33 -11.32
#